data_AF-A0A1Z5JFF9-F1
#
_entry.id   AF-A0A1Z5JFF9-F1
#
_cell.length_a   1.000
_cell.length_b   1.000
_cell.length_c   1.000
_cell.angle_alpha   90.00
_cell.angle_beta   90.00
_cell.angle_gamma   90.00
#
_symmetry.space_group_name_H-M   'P 1'
#
loop_
_entity.id
_entity.type
_entity.pdbx_description
1 polymer ?
#
loop_
_entity_poly.entity_id
_entity_poly.type
_entity_poly.pdbx_seq_one_letter_code
_entity_poly.pdbx_strand_id
1 'polypeptide(L)'
;MKQADEPKWRDDPVESFSDWKIEISSDRRECNTYFVHKTFLAHGSRRSEYFSRLFRSETSFKESQSNTSQIELDPIAADAFPTLLDYVYGSELSIVEENATALHHLGEYFEIDPLQEASLEFCQQNMSLENLHLYYVAAKQLCNEPVMTLVTDCLRAHMDDVLPTHSIVEQSHPQLWIEALGLDQGNKRCNIYDTSDLSLVIAKMCMSQSEETLDAKTFYTLVNALTMVHPGAALDLCELADRYRLDDANHGAISGLALFQERCASTLANQWKDLHSMDDLQIEKMLQRSPEFLVSLLMQSSKRASRDVDRLSTELVHSEKLLIAAQKIQWR
;
A
#
# COMPACT_ATOMS: atom_id res chain seq x y z
N MET A 1 -42.90 -16.85 6.98
CA MET A 1 -43.01 -18.27 6.57
C MET A 1 -41.60 -18.80 6.41
N LYS A 2 -41.28 -19.96 6.97
CA LYS A 2 -39.93 -20.55 6.88
C LYS A 2 -39.71 -21.07 5.45
N GLN A 3 -38.65 -20.57 4.83
CA GLN A 3 -38.22 -20.75 3.44
C GLN A 3 -37.49 -22.11 3.28
N ALA A 4 -38.15 -23.21 3.64
CA ALA A 4 -37.47 -24.51 3.77
C ALA A 4 -37.40 -25.36 2.48
N ASP A 5 -38.14 -24.99 1.43
CA ASP A 5 -38.31 -25.80 0.21
C ASP A 5 -37.92 -25.06 -1.09
N GLU A 6 -37.17 -23.95 -1.01
CA GLU A 6 -36.65 -23.31 -2.23
C GLU A 6 -35.42 -24.06 -2.75
N PRO A 7 -35.37 -24.40 -4.05
CA PRO A 7 -34.25 -25.12 -4.64
C PRO A 7 -32.96 -24.29 -4.54
N LYS A 8 -31.86 -24.94 -4.18
CA LYS A 8 -30.54 -24.31 -4.07
C LYS A 8 -29.65 -24.73 -5.22
N TRP A 9 -28.71 -23.87 -5.60
CA TRP A 9 -27.72 -24.22 -6.64
C TRP A 9 -26.75 -25.34 -6.23
N ARG A 10 -26.69 -25.67 -4.92
CA ARG A 10 -25.86 -26.76 -4.39
C ARG A 10 -26.58 -28.11 -4.34
N ASP A 11 -27.87 -28.14 -4.64
CA ASP A 11 -28.65 -29.38 -4.67
C ASP A 11 -28.28 -30.20 -5.92
N ASP A 12 -28.69 -31.47 -5.96
CA ASP A 12 -28.50 -32.28 -7.16
C ASP A 12 -29.23 -31.62 -8.36
N PRO A 13 -28.55 -31.39 -9.50
CA PRO A 13 -29.13 -30.60 -10.59
C PRO A 13 -30.33 -31.25 -11.25
N VAL A 14 -30.44 -32.58 -11.20
CA VAL A 14 -31.59 -33.32 -11.75
C VAL A 14 -32.77 -33.22 -10.79
N GLU A 15 -32.53 -33.33 -9.48
CA GLU A 15 -33.58 -33.20 -8.46
C GLU A 15 -34.05 -31.74 -8.29
N SER A 16 -33.15 -30.76 -8.45
CA SER A 16 -33.47 -29.34 -8.31
C SER A 16 -34.13 -28.73 -9.56
N PHE A 17 -34.06 -29.44 -10.71
CA PHE A 17 -34.44 -28.93 -12.03
C PHE A 17 -33.61 -27.73 -12.48
N SER A 18 -32.29 -27.80 -12.29
CA SER A 18 -31.36 -26.79 -12.82
C SER A 18 -31.46 -26.71 -14.35
N ASP A 19 -31.73 -25.53 -14.89
CA ASP A 19 -31.97 -25.28 -16.31
C ASP A 19 -30.86 -24.46 -16.99
N TRP A 20 -29.79 -24.16 -16.26
CA TRP A 20 -28.60 -23.49 -16.77
C TRP A 20 -27.32 -23.99 -16.11
N LYS A 21 -26.23 -23.92 -16.85
CA LYS A 21 -24.88 -24.29 -16.40
C LYS A 21 -23.95 -23.08 -16.51
N ILE A 22 -23.15 -22.84 -15.50
CA ILE A 22 -22.09 -21.84 -15.51
C ILE A 22 -20.75 -22.57 -15.33
N GLU A 23 -19.85 -22.41 -16.28
CA GLU A 23 -18.47 -22.87 -16.21
C GLU A 23 -17.58 -21.65 -15.93
N ILE A 24 -16.97 -21.63 -14.75
CA ILE A 24 -15.96 -20.62 -14.39
C ILE A 24 -14.58 -21.22 -14.63
N SER A 25 -13.84 -20.66 -15.57
CA SER A 25 -12.42 -20.94 -15.74
C SER A 25 -11.59 -19.85 -15.10
N SER A 26 -10.50 -20.23 -14.43
CA SER A 26 -9.45 -19.30 -14.02
C SER A 26 -8.10 -19.68 -14.64
N ASP A 27 -7.16 -18.74 -14.64
CA ASP A 27 -5.79 -18.92 -15.13
C ASP A 27 -5.06 -20.13 -14.50
N ARG A 28 -5.54 -20.61 -13.35
CA ARG A 28 -5.06 -21.84 -12.70
C ARG A 28 -5.42 -23.13 -13.44
N ARG A 29 -6.13 -23.03 -14.58
CA ARG A 29 -6.67 -24.15 -15.38
C ARG A 29 -7.69 -25.00 -14.63
N GLU A 30 -8.22 -24.48 -13.53
CA GLU A 30 -9.36 -25.07 -12.84
C GLU A 30 -10.65 -24.55 -13.48
N CYS A 31 -11.52 -25.47 -13.86
CA CYS A 31 -12.85 -25.17 -14.39
C CYS A 31 -13.88 -25.67 -13.38
N ASN A 32 -14.52 -24.74 -12.69
CA ASN A 32 -15.59 -25.03 -11.75
C ASN A 32 -16.94 -24.93 -12.47
N THR A 33 -17.75 -25.97 -12.34
CA THR A 33 -19.10 -26.01 -12.95
C THR A 33 -20.16 -25.84 -11.88
N TYR A 34 -21.08 -24.92 -12.14
CA TYR A 34 -22.22 -24.61 -11.30
C TYR A 34 -23.51 -24.87 -12.07
N PHE A 35 -24.43 -25.63 -11.48
CA PHE A 35 -25.76 -25.85 -12.02
C PHE A 35 -26.73 -24.93 -11.31
N VAL A 36 -27.47 -24.14 -12.08
CA VAL A 36 -28.24 -23.01 -11.57
C VAL A 36 -29.57 -22.90 -12.29
N HIS A 37 -30.47 -22.10 -11.71
CA HIS A 37 -31.81 -21.86 -12.21
C HIS A 37 -31.88 -20.44 -12.77
N LYS A 38 -32.30 -20.30 -14.03
CA LYS A 38 -32.44 -19.01 -14.72
C LYS A 38 -33.29 -18.02 -13.93
N THR A 39 -34.34 -18.52 -13.27
CA THR A 39 -35.28 -17.68 -12.52
C THR A 39 -34.61 -16.91 -11.37
N PHE A 40 -33.69 -17.54 -10.63
CA PHE A 40 -33.00 -16.88 -9.52
C PHE A 40 -31.95 -15.88 -10.01
N LEU A 41 -31.27 -16.19 -11.11
CA LEU A 41 -30.27 -15.29 -11.70
C LEU A 41 -30.90 -14.06 -12.36
N ALA A 42 -32.07 -14.19 -12.99
CA ALA A 42 -32.67 -13.13 -13.81
C ALA A 42 -33.88 -12.41 -13.18
N HIS A 43 -34.41 -12.88 -12.06
CA HIS A 43 -35.56 -12.26 -11.39
C HIS A 43 -35.31 -12.02 -9.90
N GLY A 44 -36.12 -11.12 -9.32
CA GLY A 44 -36.02 -10.72 -7.92
C GLY A 44 -35.16 -9.47 -7.70
N SER A 45 -34.94 -9.16 -6.41
CA SER A 45 -34.15 -8.00 -5.96
C SER A 45 -32.65 -8.24 -6.00
N ARG A 46 -32.21 -9.51 -6.02
CA ARG A 46 -30.79 -9.91 -6.07
C ARG A 46 -30.37 -10.42 -7.45
N ARG A 47 -31.17 -10.14 -8.47
CA ARG A 47 -30.91 -10.60 -9.84
C ARG A 47 -29.65 -9.96 -10.41
N SER A 48 -29.08 -10.65 -11.40
CA SER A 48 -28.03 -10.15 -12.28
C SER A 48 -28.65 -9.60 -13.56
N GLU A 49 -28.38 -8.34 -13.87
CA GLU A 49 -28.82 -7.76 -15.15
C GLU A 49 -28.06 -8.37 -16.34
N TYR A 50 -26.81 -8.81 -16.15
CA TYR A 50 -26.08 -9.61 -17.13
C TYR A 50 -26.87 -10.85 -17.55
N PHE A 51 -27.25 -11.70 -16.60
CA PHE A 51 -28.00 -12.94 -16.89
C PHE A 51 -29.44 -12.66 -17.35
N SER A 52 -30.09 -11.63 -16.81
CA SER A 52 -31.41 -11.15 -17.26
C SER A 52 -31.42 -10.84 -18.76
N ARG A 53 -30.41 -10.11 -19.27
CA ARG A 53 -30.29 -9.80 -20.70
C ARG A 53 -29.95 -11.03 -21.54
N LEU A 54 -29.07 -11.88 -21.02
CA LEU A 54 -28.66 -13.13 -21.68
C LEU A 54 -29.88 -14.03 -21.94
N PHE A 55 -30.70 -14.27 -20.91
CA PHE A 55 -31.84 -15.17 -21.00
C PHE A 55 -33.02 -14.61 -21.80
N ARG A 56 -33.19 -13.28 -21.86
CA ARG A 56 -34.20 -12.65 -22.73
C ARG A 56 -33.91 -12.78 -24.22
N SER A 57 -32.65 -13.02 -24.57
CA SER A 57 -32.16 -13.05 -25.95
C SER A 57 -31.90 -14.49 -26.40
N GLU A 58 -32.90 -15.37 -26.23
CA GLU A 58 -32.79 -16.84 -26.38
C GLU A 58 -32.21 -17.29 -27.74
N THR A 59 -32.29 -16.48 -28.79
CA THR A 59 -31.78 -16.82 -30.13
C THR A 59 -30.49 -16.09 -30.53
N SER A 60 -30.06 -15.08 -29.76
CA SER A 60 -28.98 -14.17 -30.16
C SER A 60 -27.60 -14.62 -29.66
N PHE A 61 -27.55 -15.46 -28.63
CA PHE A 61 -26.32 -15.86 -27.94
C PHE A 61 -26.06 -17.37 -28.11
N LYS A 62 -24.79 -17.75 -28.20
CA LYS A 62 -24.39 -19.17 -28.37
C LYS A 62 -24.70 -19.98 -27.12
N GLU A 63 -24.59 -19.34 -25.97
CA GLU A 63 -24.84 -19.84 -24.63
C GLU A 63 -26.27 -20.38 -24.49
N SER A 64 -27.24 -19.74 -25.15
CA SER A 64 -28.64 -20.17 -25.16
C SER A 64 -28.87 -21.50 -25.88
N GLN A 65 -27.98 -21.88 -26.82
CA GLN A 65 -28.09 -23.15 -27.53
C GLN A 65 -27.61 -24.33 -26.69
N SER A 66 -26.61 -24.10 -25.83
CA SER A 66 -26.03 -25.11 -24.94
C SER A 66 -26.55 -25.04 -23.50
N ASN A 67 -27.41 -24.06 -23.19
CA ASN A 67 -27.77 -23.68 -21.82
C ASN A 67 -26.55 -23.53 -20.89
N THR A 68 -25.44 -23.02 -21.43
CA THR A 68 -24.16 -22.96 -20.72
C THR A 68 -23.49 -21.61 -20.94
N SER A 69 -23.14 -20.93 -19.85
CA SER A 69 -22.25 -19.76 -19.84
C SER A 69 -20.84 -20.19 -19.48
N GLN A 70 -19.87 -19.86 -20.33
CA GLN A 70 -18.45 -20.03 -20.04
C GLN A 70 -17.86 -18.67 -19.72
N ILE A 71 -17.39 -18.49 -18.49
CA ILE A 71 -16.91 -17.20 -18.00
C ILE A 71 -15.51 -17.39 -17.45
N GLU A 72 -14.59 -16.56 -17.92
CA GLU A 72 -13.22 -16.51 -17.43
C GLU A 72 -13.13 -15.43 -16.36
N LEU A 73 -12.67 -15.83 -15.17
CA LEU A 73 -12.49 -14.95 -14.02
C LEU A 73 -11.08 -15.05 -13.48
N ASP A 74 -10.58 -13.94 -12.92
CA ASP A 74 -9.38 -13.97 -12.09
C ASP A 74 -9.56 -14.98 -10.93
N PRO A 75 -8.51 -15.72 -10.51
CA PRO A 75 -8.61 -16.70 -9.44
C PRO A 75 -9.31 -16.21 -8.17
N ILE A 76 -9.06 -14.99 -7.69
CA ILE A 76 -9.70 -14.52 -6.45
C ILE A 76 -11.18 -14.18 -6.64
N ALA A 77 -11.58 -13.79 -7.85
CA ALA A 77 -12.99 -13.63 -8.21
C ALA A 77 -13.69 -14.99 -8.39
N ALA A 78 -13.01 -15.97 -8.99
CA ALA A 78 -13.52 -17.33 -9.12
C ALA A 78 -13.75 -17.99 -7.76
N ASP A 79 -12.84 -17.79 -6.80
CA ASP A 79 -12.96 -18.29 -5.43
C ASP A 79 -14.14 -17.65 -4.67
N ALA A 80 -14.47 -16.40 -4.97
CA ALA A 80 -15.61 -15.69 -4.38
C ALA A 80 -16.97 -16.01 -5.07
N PHE A 81 -16.95 -16.63 -6.25
CA PHE A 81 -18.15 -16.90 -7.04
C PHE A 81 -19.23 -17.73 -6.32
N PRO A 82 -18.89 -18.78 -5.54
CA PRO A 82 -19.87 -19.50 -4.71
C PRO A 82 -20.64 -18.59 -3.75
N THR A 83 -19.96 -17.61 -3.15
CA THR A 83 -20.59 -16.67 -2.20
C THR A 83 -21.59 -15.75 -2.92
N LEU A 84 -21.29 -15.34 -4.17
CA LEU A 84 -22.25 -14.63 -5.02
C LEU A 84 -23.48 -15.50 -5.31
N LEU A 85 -23.31 -16.78 -5.65
CA LEU A 85 -24.45 -17.66 -5.89
C LEU A 85 -25.29 -17.87 -4.61
N ASP A 86 -24.64 -18.09 -3.47
CA ASP A 86 -25.33 -18.20 -2.18
C ASP A 86 -26.17 -16.93 -1.90
N TYR A 87 -25.64 -15.75 -2.22
CA TYR A 87 -26.37 -14.48 -2.13
C TYR A 87 -27.58 -14.40 -3.07
N VAL A 88 -27.42 -14.73 -4.36
CA VAL A 88 -28.51 -14.69 -5.34
C VAL A 88 -29.66 -15.64 -4.96
N TYR A 89 -29.33 -16.78 -4.37
CA TYR A 89 -30.29 -17.77 -3.86
C TYR A 89 -30.92 -17.42 -2.51
N GLY A 90 -30.73 -16.19 -2.02
CA GLY A 90 -31.41 -15.72 -0.82
C GLY A 90 -30.69 -16.00 0.49
N SER A 91 -29.49 -16.61 0.48
CA SER A 91 -28.71 -16.82 1.70
C SER A 91 -28.25 -15.49 2.30
N GLU A 92 -27.90 -15.50 3.59
CA GLU A 92 -27.24 -14.35 4.21
C GLU A 92 -25.88 -14.10 3.54
N LEU A 93 -25.61 -12.83 3.22
CA LEU A 93 -24.39 -12.44 2.53
C LEU A 93 -23.21 -12.49 3.51
N SER A 94 -22.26 -13.39 3.27
CA SER A 94 -21.06 -13.55 4.11
C SER A 94 -19.86 -12.79 3.51
N ILE A 95 -19.85 -11.47 3.71
CA ILE A 95 -18.70 -10.64 3.33
C ILE A 95 -17.65 -10.68 4.43
N VAL A 96 -16.39 -10.95 4.05
CA VAL A 96 -15.20 -10.94 4.89
C VAL A 96 -14.07 -10.19 4.17
N GLU A 97 -13.01 -9.85 4.89
CA GLU A 97 -11.89 -9.07 4.34
C GLU A 97 -11.23 -9.72 3.12
N GLU A 98 -11.22 -11.05 3.04
CA GLU A 98 -10.61 -11.81 1.94
C GLU A 98 -11.46 -11.84 0.66
N ASN A 99 -12.78 -11.66 0.76
CA ASN A 99 -13.69 -11.77 -0.39
C ASN A 99 -14.39 -10.46 -0.76
N ALA A 100 -14.33 -9.41 0.07
CA ALA A 100 -15.10 -8.18 -0.12
C ALA A 100 -14.78 -7.50 -1.46
N THR A 101 -13.50 -7.35 -1.82
CA THR A 101 -13.09 -6.73 -3.08
C THR A 101 -13.50 -7.56 -4.30
N ALA A 102 -13.41 -8.89 -4.18
CA ALA A 102 -13.84 -9.83 -5.23
C ALA A 102 -15.36 -9.79 -5.41
N LEU A 103 -16.14 -9.75 -4.33
CA LEU A 103 -17.60 -9.63 -4.39
C LEU A 103 -18.06 -8.29 -4.97
N HIS A 104 -17.36 -7.19 -4.67
CA HIS A 104 -17.61 -5.92 -5.34
C HIS A 104 -17.38 -6.03 -6.86
N HIS A 105 -16.23 -6.57 -7.27
CA HIS A 105 -15.90 -6.77 -8.68
C HIS A 105 -16.91 -7.67 -9.39
N LEU A 106 -17.32 -8.78 -8.77
CA LEU A 106 -18.35 -9.66 -9.30
C LEU A 106 -19.72 -8.97 -9.37
N GLY A 107 -20.08 -8.17 -8.38
CA GLY A 107 -21.30 -7.37 -8.37
C GLY A 107 -21.35 -6.40 -9.55
N GLU A 108 -20.22 -5.74 -9.85
CA GLU A 108 -20.08 -4.88 -11.02
C GLU A 108 -20.15 -5.67 -12.33
N TYR A 109 -19.37 -6.75 -12.46
CA TYR A 109 -19.30 -7.59 -13.67
C TYR A 109 -20.66 -8.20 -14.03
N PHE A 110 -21.38 -8.73 -13.04
CA PHE A 110 -22.69 -9.36 -13.23
C PHE A 110 -23.86 -8.38 -13.13
N GLU A 111 -23.60 -7.10 -12.88
CA GLU A 111 -24.61 -6.05 -12.71
C GLU A 111 -25.65 -6.43 -11.63
N ILE A 112 -25.15 -6.68 -10.42
CA ILE A 112 -25.92 -6.95 -9.20
C ILE A 112 -25.70 -5.78 -8.22
N ASP A 113 -26.38 -4.66 -8.47
CA ASP A 113 -26.17 -3.40 -7.72
C ASP A 113 -26.17 -3.59 -6.19
N PRO A 114 -27.12 -4.34 -5.58
CA PRO A 114 -27.12 -4.46 -4.12
C PRO A 114 -25.93 -5.25 -3.56
N LEU A 115 -25.35 -6.17 -4.34
CA LEU A 115 -24.13 -6.88 -3.95
C LEU A 115 -22.92 -5.95 -4.05
N GLN A 116 -22.85 -5.17 -5.13
CA GLN A 116 -21.81 -4.18 -5.35
C GLN A 116 -21.79 -3.16 -4.20
N GLU A 117 -22.95 -2.55 -3.90
CA GLU A 117 -23.10 -1.56 -2.83
C GLU A 117 -22.73 -2.13 -1.46
N ALA A 118 -23.28 -3.30 -1.09
CA ALA A 118 -23.00 -3.92 0.20
C ALA A 118 -21.52 -4.29 0.38
N SER A 119 -20.87 -4.77 -0.69
CA SER A 119 -19.45 -5.13 -0.65
C SER A 119 -18.55 -3.91 -0.54
N LEU A 120 -18.89 -2.81 -1.23
CA LEU A 120 -18.16 -1.55 -1.12
C LEU A 120 -18.32 -0.92 0.27
N GLU A 121 -19.54 -0.91 0.80
CA GLU A 121 -19.82 -0.42 2.15
C GLU A 121 -19.03 -1.21 3.19
N PHE A 122 -18.98 -2.54 3.07
CA PHE A 122 -18.17 -3.38 3.94
C PHE A 122 -16.68 -3.01 3.85
N CYS A 123 -16.13 -2.86 2.64
CA CYS A 123 -14.75 -2.43 2.45
C CYS A 123 -14.49 -1.10 3.19
N GLN A 124 -15.38 -0.12 3.03
CA GLN A 124 -15.23 1.19 3.66
C GLN A 124 -15.28 1.14 5.19
N GLN A 125 -16.12 0.26 5.76
CA GLN A 125 -16.30 0.15 7.22
C GLN A 125 -15.23 -0.71 7.91
N ASN A 126 -14.68 -1.71 7.21
CA ASN A 126 -13.77 -2.69 7.79
C ASN A 126 -12.28 -2.36 7.55
N MET A 127 -11.97 -1.46 6.61
CA MET A 127 -10.60 -1.14 6.24
C MET A 127 -9.83 -0.41 7.35
N SER A 128 -8.65 -0.92 7.68
CA SER A 128 -7.71 -0.41 8.69
C SER A 128 -6.27 -0.63 8.24
N LEU A 129 -5.28 0.00 8.87
CA LEU A 129 -3.86 -0.18 8.50
C LEU A 129 -3.38 -1.64 8.62
N GLU A 130 -4.00 -2.45 9.48
CA GLU A 130 -3.65 -3.86 9.68
C GLU A 130 -4.02 -4.73 8.46
N ASN A 131 -5.18 -4.48 7.86
CA ASN A 131 -5.71 -5.27 6.74
C ASN A 131 -5.71 -4.53 5.39
N LEU A 132 -5.28 -3.26 5.34
CA LEU A 132 -5.25 -2.42 4.12
C LEU A 132 -4.55 -3.10 2.93
N HIS A 133 -3.51 -3.88 3.20
CA HIS A 133 -2.75 -4.61 2.19
C HIS A 133 -3.59 -5.67 1.45
N LEU A 134 -4.55 -6.31 2.12
CA LEU A 134 -5.44 -7.30 1.51
C LEU A 134 -6.31 -6.64 0.43
N TYR A 135 -6.92 -5.51 0.79
CA TYR A 135 -7.72 -4.70 -0.12
C TYR A 135 -6.89 -4.15 -1.29
N TYR A 136 -5.67 -3.66 -1.01
CA TYR A 136 -4.77 -3.16 -2.06
C TYR A 136 -4.42 -4.23 -3.10
N VAL A 137 -3.97 -5.41 -2.63
CA VAL A 137 -3.56 -6.50 -3.53
C VAL A 137 -4.75 -6.97 -4.37
N ALA A 138 -5.91 -7.19 -3.74
CA ALA A 138 -7.11 -7.61 -4.45
C ALA A 138 -7.61 -6.55 -5.43
N ALA A 139 -7.60 -5.27 -5.05
CA ALA A 139 -8.05 -4.18 -5.91
C ALA A 139 -7.14 -4.00 -7.13
N LYS A 140 -5.83 -4.10 -6.94
CA LYS A 140 -4.85 -4.07 -8.02
C LYS A 140 -5.02 -5.25 -8.98
N GLN A 141 -5.19 -6.46 -8.43
CA GLN A 141 -5.33 -7.68 -9.23
C GLN A 141 -6.61 -7.67 -10.09
N LEU A 142 -7.72 -7.18 -9.51
CA LEU A 142 -9.02 -7.12 -10.20
C LEU A 142 -9.27 -5.81 -10.96
N CYS A 143 -8.29 -4.90 -11.01
CA CYS A 143 -8.45 -3.55 -11.55
C CYS A 143 -9.69 -2.82 -10.99
N ASN A 144 -9.94 -2.97 -9.68
CA ASN A 144 -11.12 -2.44 -8.99
C ASN A 144 -10.84 -1.03 -8.46
N GLU A 145 -11.07 -0.03 -9.31
CA GLU A 145 -10.79 1.39 -9.03
C GLU A 145 -11.57 1.96 -7.83
N PRO A 146 -12.86 1.64 -7.60
CA PRO A 146 -13.56 2.11 -6.40
C PRO A 146 -12.90 1.65 -5.10
N VAL A 147 -12.48 0.39 -5.01
CA VAL A 147 -11.78 -0.12 -3.82
C VAL A 147 -10.37 0.45 -3.73
N MET A 148 -9.66 0.63 -4.85
CA MET A 148 -8.35 1.29 -4.84
C MET A 148 -8.44 2.73 -4.32
N THR A 149 -9.51 3.45 -4.67
CA THR A 149 -9.79 4.80 -4.14
C THR A 149 -9.97 4.77 -2.62
N LEU A 150 -10.73 3.81 -2.09
CA LEU A 150 -10.88 3.62 -0.65
C LEU A 150 -9.54 3.31 0.03
N VAL A 151 -8.69 2.49 -0.59
CA VAL A 151 -7.34 2.17 -0.08
C VAL A 151 -6.50 3.43 0.02
N THR A 152 -6.45 4.23 -1.05
CA THR A 152 -5.69 5.48 -1.10
C THR A 152 -6.21 6.50 -0.09
N ASP A 153 -7.54 6.61 0.06
CA ASP A 153 -8.17 7.52 1.02
C ASP A 153 -7.93 7.10 2.47
N CYS A 154 -7.99 5.80 2.77
CA CYS A 154 -7.69 5.25 4.09
C CYS A 154 -6.21 5.49 4.46
N LEU A 155 -5.29 5.21 3.53
CA LEU A 155 -3.86 5.45 3.72
C LEU A 155 -3.57 6.93 3.95
N ARG A 156 -4.23 7.80 3.18
CA ARG A 156 -4.13 9.25 3.31
C ARG A 156 -4.63 9.74 4.67
N ALA A 157 -5.76 9.21 5.14
CA ALA A 157 -6.38 9.62 6.40
C ALA A 157 -5.54 9.23 7.64
N HIS A 158 -4.75 8.16 7.54
CA HIS A 158 -3.94 7.61 8.64
C HIS A 158 -2.44 7.70 8.36
N MET A 159 -2.01 8.63 7.50
CA MET A 159 -0.61 8.73 7.05
C MET A 159 0.38 8.90 8.21
N ASP A 160 0.00 9.64 9.25
CA ASP A 160 0.83 9.89 10.43
C ASP A 160 0.96 8.65 11.34
N ASP A 161 0.04 7.69 11.23
CA ASP A 161 0.03 6.44 12.03
C ASP A 161 0.70 5.27 11.30
N VAL A 162 1.19 5.48 10.06
CA VAL A 162 1.80 4.39 9.28
C VAL A 162 3.19 4.06 9.82
N LEU A 163 3.37 2.80 10.21
CA LEU A 163 4.65 2.26 10.66
C LEU A 163 5.36 1.50 9.53
N PRO A 164 6.71 1.49 9.50
CA PRO A 164 7.48 0.70 8.53
C PRO A 164 7.20 -0.81 8.57
N THR A 165 6.62 -1.30 9.67
CA THR A 165 6.27 -2.71 9.89
C THR A 165 4.91 -3.10 9.32
N HIS A 166 4.08 -2.14 8.87
CA HIS A 166 2.78 -2.46 8.29
C HIS A 166 2.96 -3.17 6.94
N SER A 167 2.21 -4.25 6.71
CA SER A 167 2.28 -5.06 5.48
C SER A 167 2.08 -4.23 4.21
N ILE A 168 1.28 -3.16 4.28
CA ILE A 168 1.07 -2.26 3.14
C ILE A 168 2.38 -1.61 2.67
N VAL A 169 3.34 -1.34 3.56
CA VAL A 169 4.62 -0.72 3.22
C VAL A 169 5.47 -1.65 2.35
N GLU A 170 5.47 -2.94 2.63
CA GLU A 170 6.25 -3.93 1.89
C GLU A 170 5.57 -4.38 0.59
N GLN A 171 4.23 -4.46 0.58
CA GLN A 171 3.48 -5.06 -0.53
C GLN A 171 2.97 -4.04 -1.56
N SER A 172 3.01 -2.74 -1.24
CA SER A 172 2.49 -1.71 -2.15
C SER A 172 3.50 -1.22 -3.17
N HIS A 173 2.99 -0.78 -4.32
CA HIS A 173 3.77 -0.11 -5.35
C HIS A 173 4.03 1.36 -4.97
N PRO A 174 5.20 1.94 -5.33
CA PRO A 174 5.51 3.35 -5.08
C PRO A 174 4.45 4.35 -5.54
N GLN A 175 3.73 4.02 -6.61
CA GLN A 175 2.67 4.84 -7.17
C GLN A 175 1.51 5.09 -6.17
N LEU A 176 1.17 4.10 -5.34
CA LEU A 176 0.16 4.26 -4.28
C LEU A 176 0.56 5.40 -3.32
N TRP A 177 1.84 5.46 -2.96
CA TRP A 177 2.35 6.47 -2.03
C TRP A 177 2.36 7.86 -2.66
N ILE A 178 2.69 7.96 -3.94
CA ILE A 178 2.61 9.23 -4.69
C ILE A 178 1.18 9.76 -4.64
N GLU A 179 0.18 8.92 -4.89
CA GLU A 179 -1.24 9.29 -4.88
C GLU A 179 -1.75 9.61 -3.46
N ALA A 180 -1.43 8.78 -2.47
CA ALA A 180 -1.83 8.99 -1.09
C ALA A 180 -1.25 10.30 -0.53
N LEU A 181 0.03 10.59 -0.79
CA LEU A 181 0.70 11.83 -0.40
C LEU A 181 0.26 13.05 -1.23
N GLY A 182 -0.46 12.85 -2.34
CA GLY A 182 -0.89 13.89 -3.26
C GLY A 182 0.29 14.57 -3.97
N LEU A 183 1.30 13.78 -4.36
CA LEU A 183 2.50 14.26 -5.06
C LEU A 183 2.31 14.32 -6.57
N ASP A 184 1.21 13.76 -7.08
CA ASP A 184 0.79 13.85 -8.47
C ASP A 184 0.15 15.20 -8.81
N GLN A 185 0.08 15.52 -10.11
CA GLN A 185 -0.45 16.78 -10.59
C GLN A 185 -1.98 16.78 -10.49
N GLY A 186 -2.54 17.26 -9.38
CA GLY A 186 -3.98 17.49 -9.26
C GLY A 186 -4.56 17.25 -7.87
N ASN A 187 -3.85 16.52 -7.01
CA ASN A 187 -4.37 16.19 -5.69
C ASN A 187 -3.94 17.18 -4.61
N LYS A 188 -4.77 17.27 -3.57
CA LYS A 188 -4.44 18.03 -2.37
C LYS A 188 -3.34 17.29 -1.62
N ARG A 189 -2.14 17.89 -1.55
CA ARG A 189 -1.02 17.34 -0.78
C ARG A 189 -1.40 17.06 0.67
N CYS A 190 -0.93 15.93 1.16
CA CYS A 190 -0.90 15.67 2.60
C CYS A 190 -0.04 16.73 3.29
N ASN A 191 -0.58 17.35 4.34
CA ASN A 191 0.14 18.35 5.10
C ASN A 191 0.90 17.67 6.23
N ILE A 192 2.04 17.09 5.89
CA ILE A 192 2.89 16.36 6.84
C ILE A 192 3.94 17.35 7.36
N TYR A 193 3.75 17.80 8.59
CA TYR A 193 4.64 18.77 9.23
C TYR A 193 5.99 18.15 9.60
N ASP A 194 5.98 16.88 10.03
CA ASP A 194 7.17 16.11 10.36
C ASP A 194 7.26 14.87 9.46
N THR A 195 8.23 14.90 8.55
CA THR A 195 8.46 13.79 7.61
C THR A 195 9.54 12.82 8.09
N SER A 196 10.00 12.96 9.34
CA SER A 196 10.98 12.05 9.94
C SER A 196 10.46 10.61 9.91
N ASP A 197 9.31 10.32 10.53
CA ASP A 197 8.79 8.94 10.58
C ASP A 197 8.36 8.44 9.19
N LEU A 198 7.80 9.32 8.36
CA LEU A 198 7.52 9.02 6.95
C LEU A 198 8.78 8.59 6.19
N SER A 199 9.94 9.16 6.49
CA SER A 199 11.18 8.76 5.81
C SER A 199 11.58 7.31 6.11
N LEU A 200 11.25 6.77 7.30
CA LEU A 200 11.44 5.34 7.60
C LEU A 200 10.51 4.48 6.75
N VAL A 201 9.25 4.90 6.61
CA VAL A 201 8.25 4.21 5.80
C VAL A 201 8.66 4.21 4.32
N ILE A 202 9.02 5.37 3.77
CA ILE A 202 9.46 5.49 2.37
C ILE A 202 10.75 4.71 2.12
N ALA A 203 11.72 4.75 3.05
CA ALA A 203 12.93 3.96 2.93
C ALA A 203 12.62 2.46 2.85
N LYS A 204 11.80 1.95 3.79
CA LYS A 204 11.42 0.55 3.86
C LYS A 204 10.63 0.11 2.63
N MET A 205 9.68 0.92 2.16
CA MET A 205 8.91 0.66 0.96
C MET A 205 9.82 0.57 -0.26
N CYS A 206 10.68 1.56 -0.49
CA CYS A 206 11.59 1.60 -1.63
C CYS A 206 12.60 0.43 -1.60
N MET A 207 13.12 0.07 -0.43
CA MET A 207 14.04 -1.07 -0.27
C MET A 207 13.38 -2.42 -0.54
N SER A 208 12.04 -2.50 -0.47
CA SER A 208 11.28 -3.72 -0.77
C SER A 208 10.92 -3.85 -2.25
N GLN A 209 11.22 -2.84 -3.08
CA GLN A 209 10.90 -2.83 -4.51
C GLN A 209 12.00 -3.48 -5.35
N SER A 210 11.61 -4.03 -6.50
CA SER A 210 12.55 -4.42 -7.56
C SER A 210 12.95 -3.21 -8.41
N GLU A 211 14.03 -3.34 -9.17
CA GLU A 211 14.48 -2.30 -10.12
C GLU A 211 13.46 -2.06 -11.24
N GLU A 212 12.54 -3.00 -11.50
CA GLU A 212 11.48 -2.85 -12.50
C GLU A 212 10.31 -1.98 -12.01
N THR A 213 10.07 -1.91 -10.70
CA THR A 213 8.91 -1.20 -10.13
C THR A 213 9.25 0.19 -9.62
N LEU A 214 10.51 0.44 -9.24
CA LEU A 214 10.97 1.73 -8.73
C LEU A 214 12.00 2.34 -9.69
N ASP A 215 11.57 3.32 -10.49
CA ASP A 215 12.46 4.12 -11.32
C ASP A 215 13.02 5.35 -10.58
N ALA A 216 14.07 5.96 -11.14
CA ALA A 216 14.75 7.13 -10.56
C ALA A 216 13.83 8.35 -10.35
N LYS A 217 12.87 8.57 -11.25
CA LYS A 217 11.93 9.69 -11.19
C LYS A 217 10.92 9.49 -10.06
N THR A 218 10.39 8.28 -9.94
CA THR A 218 9.45 7.85 -8.90
C THR A 218 10.12 7.95 -7.52
N PHE A 219 11.34 7.42 -7.39
CA PHE A 219 12.15 7.57 -6.18
C PHE A 219 12.37 9.06 -5.84
N TYR A 220 12.80 9.87 -6.81
CA TYR A 220 13.02 11.30 -6.60
C TYR A 220 11.75 12.03 -6.13
N THR A 221 10.60 11.75 -6.75
CA THR A 221 9.32 12.37 -6.35
C THR A 221 9.00 12.11 -4.89
N LEU A 222 9.21 10.86 -4.41
CA LEU A 222 8.96 10.49 -3.03
C LEU A 222 9.92 11.18 -2.06
N VAL A 223 11.23 11.12 -2.32
CA VAL A 223 12.22 11.68 -1.38
C VAL A 223 12.27 13.21 -1.39
N ASN A 224 11.83 13.84 -2.48
CA ASN A 224 11.71 15.29 -2.56
C ASN A 224 10.56 15.83 -1.67
N ALA A 225 9.57 14.99 -1.36
CA ALA A 225 8.51 15.34 -0.41
C ALA A 225 8.99 15.35 1.06
N LEU A 226 10.08 14.63 1.37
CA LEU A 226 10.64 14.55 2.70
C LEU A 226 11.39 15.85 3.03
N THR A 227 10.92 16.61 4.02
CA THR A 227 11.56 17.84 4.53
C THR A 227 12.59 17.54 5.62
N MET A 228 12.35 16.49 6.41
CA MET A 228 13.20 15.94 7.45
C MET A 228 13.41 14.45 7.18
N VAL A 229 14.57 13.94 7.59
CA VAL A 229 14.93 12.53 7.42
C VAL A 229 15.22 11.97 8.80
N HIS A 230 14.67 10.80 9.10
CA HIS A 230 14.98 10.07 10.30
C HIS A 230 16.39 9.48 10.18
N PRO A 231 17.24 9.57 11.20
CA PRO A 231 18.61 9.03 11.16
C PRO A 231 18.69 7.55 10.77
N GLY A 232 17.76 6.73 11.28
CA GLY A 232 17.65 5.32 10.92
C GLY A 232 17.29 5.04 9.46
N ALA A 233 16.71 6.01 8.74
CA ALA A 233 16.39 5.91 7.31
C ALA A 233 17.50 6.47 6.40
N ALA A 234 18.37 7.34 6.95
CA ALA A 234 19.27 8.17 6.15
C ALA A 234 20.28 7.36 5.32
N LEU A 235 20.84 6.28 5.87
CA LEU A 235 21.78 5.43 5.13
C LEU A 235 21.10 4.64 4.01
N ASP A 236 19.94 4.05 4.27
CA ASP A 236 19.20 3.27 3.27
C ASP A 236 18.72 4.18 2.12
N LEU A 237 18.22 5.37 2.44
CA LEU A 237 17.83 6.36 1.44
C LEU A 237 19.01 6.89 0.62
N CYS A 238 20.18 7.07 1.25
CA CYS A 238 21.41 7.39 0.53
C CYS A 238 21.86 6.26 -0.40
N GLU A 239 21.68 5.01 0.03
CA GLU A 239 21.98 3.86 -0.80
C GLU A 239 21.14 3.81 -2.06
N LEU A 240 19.83 4.02 -1.91
CA LEU A 240 18.92 4.13 -3.05
C LEU A 240 19.30 5.32 -3.93
N ALA A 241 19.64 6.47 -3.34
CA ALA A 241 20.06 7.65 -4.12
C ALA A 241 21.34 7.40 -4.93
N ASP A 242 22.34 6.71 -4.38
CA ASP A 242 23.56 6.34 -5.12
C ASP A 242 23.23 5.40 -6.29
N ARG A 243 22.31 4.43 -6.09
CA ARG A 243 21.87 3.48 -7.12
C ARG A 243 21.23 4.21 -8.31
N TYR A 244 20.26 5.07 -8.04
CA TYR A 244 19.51 5.80 -9.09
C TYR A 244 20.28 6.98 -9.71
N ARG A 245 21.37 7.43 -9.09
CA ARG A 245 22.24 8.49 -9.64
C ARG A 245 22.99 8.04 -10.90
N LEU A 246 23.26 6.73 -11.03
CA LEU A 246 24.02 6.18 -12.16
C LEU A 246 23.21 6.13 -13.46
N ASP A 247 21.89 5.96 -13.37
CA ASP A 247 21.02 5.81 -14.53
C ASP A 247 20.66 7.15 -15.20
N ASP A 248 20.78 8.28 -14.49
CA ASP A 248 20.21 9.56 -14.90
C ASP A 248 21.24 10.60 -15.38
N ALA A 249 22.43 10.17 -15.82
CA ALA A 249 23.48 11.06 -16.32
C ALA A 249 23.06 11.93 -17.53
N ASN A 250 21.87 11.68 -18.11
CA ASN A 250 21.34 12.36 -19.28
C ASN A 250 20.16 13.32 -19.01
N HIS A 251 19.55 13.36 -17.82
CA HIS A 251 18.46 14.30 -17.51
C HIS A 251 18.79 15.14 -16.28
N GLY A 252 18.39 16.42 -16.29
CA GLY A 252 18.78 17.44 -15.29
C GLY A 252 18.33 17.22 -13.84
N ALA A 253 17.87 16.02 -13.48
CA ALA A 253 17.49 15.64 -12.11
C ALA A 253 18.68 15.43 -11.17
N ILE A 254 19.92 15.39 -11.71
CA ILE A 254 21.19 15.22 -10.96
C ILE A 254 21.33 16.23 -9.80
N SER A 255 20.73 17.43 -9.91
CA SER A 255 20.79 18.44 -8.85
C SER A 255 19.96 18.09 -7.62
N GLY A 256 18.81 17.43 -7.80
CA GLY A 256 17.86 17.18 -6.71
C GLY A 256 18.30 16.07 -5.76
N LEU A 257 18.84 14.96 -6.30
CA LEU A 257 19.34 13.86 -5.48
C LEU A 257 20.58 14.24 -4.66
N ALA A 258 21.47 15.08 -5.21
CA ALA A 258 22.63 15.58 -4.46
C ALA A 258 22.21 16.39 -3.22
N LEU A 259 21.21 17.29 -3.37
CA LEU A 259 20.65 18.04 -2.24
C LEU A 259 19.97 17.12 -1.21
N PHE A 260 19.31 16.05 -1.66
CA PHE A 260 18.73 15.06 -0.76
C PHE A 260 19.80 14.27 0.01
N GLN A 261 20.89 13.86 -0.66
CA GLN A 261 22.03 13.21 0.00
C GLN A 261 22.68 14.14 1.03
N GLU A 262 22.77 15.45 0.75
CA GLU A 262 23.25 16.44 1.72
C GLU A 262 22.35 16.51 2.98
N ARG A 263 21.02 16.42 2.81
CA ARG A 263 20.07 16.34 3.94
C ARG A 263 20.26 15.08 4.77
N CYS A 264 20.49 13.93 4.13
CA CYS A 264 20.78 12.68 4.82
C CYS A 264 22.11 12.76 5.59
N ALA A 265 23.16 13.30 4.96
CA ALA A 265 24.46 13.53 5.61
C ALA A 265 24.34 14.49 6.80
N SER A 266 23.56 15.57 6.67
CA SER A 266 23.29 16.50 7.76
C SER A 266 22.55 15.84 8.91
N THR A 267 21.57 14.99 8.60
CA THR A 267 20.81 14.21 9.58
C THR A 267 21.70 13.29 10.39
N LEU A 268 22.57 12.53 9.74
CA LEU A 268 23.53 11.65 10.43
C LEU A 268 24.56 12.46 11.24
N ALA A 269 25.02 13.60 10.71
CA ALA A 269 25.90 14.50 11.43
C ALA A 269 25.21 15.12 12.68
N ASN A 270 23.91 15.42 12.61
CA ASN A 270 22.92 15.34 13.73
C ASN A 270 23.41 14.58 14.96
N GLN A 271 23.61 13.30 14.71
CA GLN A 271 23.80 12.26 15.70
C GLN A 271 25.22 11.72 15.65
N TRP A 272 26.20 12.60 15.44
CA TRP A 272 27.59 12.20 15.30
C TRP A 272 28.13 11.39 16.50
N LYS A 273 27.54 11.57 17.69
CA LYS A 273 27.88 10.79 18.90
C LYS A 273 27.44 9.33 18.77
N ASP A 274 26.31 9.11 18.12
CA ASP A 274 25.70 7.78 17.93
C ASP A 274 26.35 7.04 16.74
N LEU A 275 27.12 7.75 15.89
CA LEU A 275 27.94 7.11 14.85
C LEU A 275 28.98 6.15 15.44
N HIS A 276 29.43 6.37 16.69
CA HIS A 276 30.32 5.44 17.39
C HIS A 276 29.62 4.15 17.84
N SER A 277 28.30 4.14 17.90
CA SER A 277 27.48 2.98 18.28
C SER A 277 26.88 2.23 17.08
N MET A 278 27.29 2.57 15.85
CA MET A 278 26.88 1.84 14.66
C MET A 278 27.39 0.40 14.69
N ASP A 279 26.56 -0.53 14.24
CA ASP A 279 26.97 -1.91 14.05
C ASP A 279 27.87 -2.07 12.80
N ASP A 280 28.54 -3.22 12.69
CA ASP A 280 29.46 -3.51 11.58
C ASP A 280 28.77 -3.42 10.20
N LEU A 281 27.48 -3.77 10.14
CA LEU A 281 26.68 -3.73 8.91
C LEU A 281 26.40 -2.28 8.47
N GLN A 282 26.07 -1.40 9.41
CA GLN A 282 25.88 0.03 9.17
C GLN A 282 27.18 0.71 8.74
N ILE A 283 28.31 0.33 9.36
CA ILE A 283 29.64 0.81 8.97
C ILE A 283 29.97 0.36 7.54
N GLU A 284 29.73 -0.92 7.22
CA GLU A 284 29.95 -1.44 5.87
C GLU A 284 29.08 -0.70 4.84
N LYS A 285 27.78 -0.53 5.13
CA LYS A 285 26.86 0.27 4.30
C LYS A 285 27.36 1.69 4.09
N MET A 286 27.88 2.32 5.14
CA MET A 286 28.43 3.68 5.08
C MET A 286 29.68 3.74 4.19
N LEU A 287 30.60 2.78 4.33
CA LEU A 287 31.84 2.73 3.52
C LEU A 287 31.58 2.49 2.03
N GLN A 288 30.45 1.89 1.68
CA GLN A 288 30.01 1.69 0.30
C GLN A 288 29.37 2.93 -0.34
N ARG A 289 29.18 4.03 0.42
CA ARG A 289 28.56 5.26 -0.11
C ARG A 289 29.50 6.03 -1.04
N SER A 290 28.91 6.92 -1.84
CA SER A 290 29.67 7.80 -2.72
C SER A 290 30.70 8.67 -1.96
N PRO A 291 31.88 8.94 -2.55
CA PRO A 291 32.89 9.79 -1.92
C PRO A 291 32.37 11.19 -1.56
N GLU A 292 31.50 11.78 -2.39
CA GLU A 292 30.93 13.09 -2.09
C GLU A 292 30.08 13.07 -0.82
N PHE A 293 29.28 12.02 -0.63
CA PHE A 293 28.48 11.84 0.57
C PHE A 293 29.37 11.70 1.81
N LEU A 294 30.40 10.85 1.75
CA LEU A 294 31.31 10.63 2.87
C LEU A 294 32.07 11.89 3.27
N VAL A 295 32.54 12.68 2.30
CA VAL A 295 33.18 13.97 2.56
C VAL A 295 32.19 14.93 3.21
N SER A 296 30.96 15.01 2.71
CA SER A 296 29.92 15.87 3.30
C SER A 296 29.62 15.47 4.75
N LEU A 297 29.42 14.17 5.01
CA LEU A 297 29.17 13.65 6.35
C LEU A 297 30.32 13.97 7.31
N LEU A 298 31.57 13.75 6.89
CA LEU A 298 32.76 14.03 7.70
C LEU A 298 32.88 15.53 8.02
N MET A 299 32.75 16.40 7.00
CA MET A 299 32.84 17.84 7.19
C MET A 299 31.75 18.36 8.15
N GLN A 300 30.51 17.88 7.98
CA GLN A 300 29.40 18.29 8.82
C GLN A 300 29.55 17.77 10.26
N SER A 301 29.96 16.51 10.44
CA SER A 301 30.18 15.90 11.75
C SER A 301 31.32 16.60 12.50
N SER A 302 32.45 16.86 11.83
CA SER A 302 33.58 17.61 12.39
C SER A 302 33.19 19.01 12.82
N LYS A 303 32.39 19.72 12.02
CA LYS A 303 31.90 21.08 12.35
C LYS A 303 31.02 21.07 13.60
N ARG A 304 30.20 20.04 13.79
CA ARG A 304 29.32 19.90 14.95
C ARG A 304 30.10 19.50 16.19
N ALA A 305 31.03 18.56 16.08
CA ALA A 305 31.93 18.18 17.17
C ALA A 305 32.75 19.40 17.65
N SER A 306 33.28 20.21 16.73
CA SER A 306 33.98 21.46 17.08
C SER A 306 33.11 22.42 17.88
N ARG A 307 31.86 22.66 17.45
CA ARG A 307 30.91 23.52 18.18
C ARG A 307 30.57 22.97 19.57
N ASP A 308 30.43 21.66 19.69
CA ASP A 308 30.19 20.99 20.98
C ASP A 308 31.37 21.15 21.93
N VAL A 309 32.60 21.03 21.43
CA VAL A 309 33.83 21.28 22.21
C VAL A 309 33.90 22.74 22.66
N ASP A 310 33.62 23.70 21.77
CA ASP A 310 33.60 25.12 22.11
C ASP A 310 32.57 25.41 23.20
N ARG A 311 31.36 24.84 23.08
CA ARG A 311 30.30 24.95 24.09
C ARG A 311 30.76 24.40 25.44
N LEU A 312 31.26 23.17 25.49
CA LEU A 312 31.71 22.54 26.74
C LEU A 312 32.87 23.31 27.38
N SER A 313 33.78 23.86 26.57
CA SER A 313 34.85 24.74 27.04
C SER A 313 34.29 25.98 27.73
N THR A 314 33.27 26.64 27.16
CA THR A 314 32.63 27.80 27.80
C THR A 314 31.89 27.44 29.10
N GLU A 315 31.20 26.30 29.15
CA GLU A 315 30.51 25.80 30.34
C GLU A 315 31.49 25.44 31.46
N LEU A 316 32.64 24.83 31.13
CA LEU A 316 33.70 24.51 32.08
C LEU A 316 34.25 25.79 32.73
N VAL A 317 34.61 26.79 31.92
CA VAL A 317 35.10 28.09 32.42
C VAL A 317 34.06 28.78 33.30
N HIS A 318 32.77 28.68 32.97
CA HIS A 318 31.70 29.21 33.81
C HIS A 318 31.61 28.48 35.16
N SER A 319 31.70 27.15 35.14
CA SER A 319 31.66 26.31 36.34
C SER A 319 32.84 26.56 37.27
N GLU A 320 34.05 26.73 36.72
CA GLU A 320 35.24 27.11 37.49
C GLU A 320 35.06 28.45 38.21
N LYS A 321 34.47 29.46 37.54
CA LYS A 321 34.18 30.76 38.16
C LYS A 321 33.20 30.64 39.32
N LEU A 322 32.15 29.83 39.17
CA LEU A 322 31.18 29.58 40.24
C LEU A 322 31.83 28.88 41.44
N LEU A 323 32.71 27.91 41.19
CA LEU A 323 33.42 27.19 42.25
C LEU A 323 34.37 28.10 43.03
N ILE A 324 35.11 28.98 42.35
CA ILE A 324 35.95 30.00 42.99
C ILE A 324 35.10 30.97 43.82
N ALA A 325 33.93 31.38 43.33
CA ALA A 325 33.02 32.26 44.06
C ALA A 325 32.45 31.58 45.32
N ALA A 326 32.05 30.31 45.22
CA ALA A 326 31.53 29.53 46.34
C ALA A 326 32.61 29.33 47.43
N GLN A 327 33.85 28.99 47.04
CA GLN A 327 34.96 28.90 47.97
C GLN A 327 35.16 30.21 48.74
N LYS A 328 35.12 31.36 48.05
CA LYS A 328 35.25 32.68 48.71
C LYS A 328 34.15 33.00 49.73
N ILE A 329 32.94 32.45 49.56
CA ILE A 329 31.84 32.64 50.50
C ILE A 329 32.06 31.79 51.77
N GLN A 330 32.59 30.58 51.63
CA GLN A 330 32.83 29.66 52.76
C GLN A 330 33.93 30.14 53.73
N TRP A 331 34.80 31.06 53.29
CA TRP A 331 35.87 31.67 54.11
C TRP A 331 35.45 33.01 54.77
N ARG A 332 34.20 33.44 54.63
CA ARG A 332 33.66 34.64 55.27
C ARG A 332 32.72 34.27 56.41
#